data_AF-A0AAV0LDE8-F1
#
_entry.id   AF-A0AAV0LDE8-F1
#
_cell.length_a   1.000
_cell.length_b   1.000
_cell.length_c   1.000
_cell.angle_alpha   90.00
_cell.angle_beta   90.00
_cell.angle_gamma   90.00
#
_symmetry.space_group_name_H-M   'P 1'
#
loop_
_entity.id
_entity.type
_entity.pdbx_description
1 polymer ?
#
loop_
_entity_poly.entity_id
_entity_poly.type
_entity_poly.pdbx_seq_one_letter_code
_entity_poly.pdbx_strand_id
1 'polypeptide(L)'
;MTISGSCCLDTTTTTARNQRCSRKNQNCSCRLLDLRTGQAQQRQAEVAHPQQCSRQRHLQTTTTTTSTESSDSGRETKNPKLDFSNEGVAECSPFCHASNGSIIINKGKISPFFLCFLLLFLISPSSPIFTFVVSSETGNNGTHQVLHPGEELQKLKSIRERLNKINKPPSPDGDVIDCVPSHQQPAFDHPQLKGQKPLDPPERPEGHSPASTAGSAEENFQAWRLSGESCPEGTIPIRRTSEEDMVRASSFRSFGKKLKRHVRRDTNSNGHEHAVGYVSGDQYYGAKASINVWAPSVANQYEFSLSQMWVISGSFGDDLNTIEAGWQVSPELYGDNYPRFFTYWTTDAYQATGCYNLLCSGFVQTNNRIAIGAAISPTSSYTGGQFDISLLIWKDPKHGNWWLEFGSGVLVGYWPSFLFTHLREHATMVQFGGETVNSRASGFHTATQMGSGHFAGEGFGKASYFRNLQVVDWDNNLIPLSNLKLLADHPNCYDIQGGINRVWGDYFYYGGPGRNIRCP
;
A
#
# COMPACT_ATOMS: atom_id res chain seq x y z
N MET A 1 -5.50 56.76 -32.40
CA MET A 1 -5.62 55.35 -32.82
C MET A 1 -5.47 54.54 -31.52
N THR A 2 -6.47 54.37 -30.66
CA THR A 2 -7.90 53.97 -30.89
C THR A 2 -7.96 52.74 -31.78
N ILE A 3 -8.58 51.62 -31.39
CA ILE A 3 -9.84 51.36 -30.64
C ILE A 3 -9.55 50.27 -29.55
N SER A 4 -9.98 50.26 -28.27
CA SER A 4 -11.21 50.64 -27.53
C SER A 4 -12.33 49.58 -27.52
N GLY A 5 -12.68 48.97 -26.37
CA GLY A 5 -13.69 47.90 -26.32
C GLY A 5 -13.91 47.26 -24.95
N SER A 6 -14.37 48.03 -23.96
CA SER A 6 -14.78 47.51 -22.65
C SER A 6 -16.25 47.11 -22.64
N CYS A 7 -16.63 46.11 -21.83
CA CYS A 7 -18.03 45.97 -21.40
C CYS A 7 -18.14 45.28 -20.03
N CYS A 8 -18.69 46.00 -19.05
CA CYS A 8 -19.25 45.44 -17.83
C CYS A 8 -20.67 46.01 -17.69
N LEU A 9 -21.65 45.17 -17.38
CA LEU A 9 -23.00 45.57 -16.98
C LEU A 9 -23.49 44.55 -15.93
N ASP A 10 -24.36 45.01 -15.04
CA ASP A 10 -24.54 44.43 -13.69
C ASP A 10 -26.00 44.48 -13.24
N THR A 11 -26.34 43.65 -12.24
CA THR A 11 -27.64 43.52 -11.54
C THR A 11 -28.79 42.96 -12.42
N THR A 12 -29.83 42.26 -11.92
CA THR A 12 -30.52 42.27 -10.60
C THR A 12 -31.15 40.90 -10.23
N THR A 13 -31.24 40.59 -8.92
CA THR A 13 -32.31 39.80 -8.22
C THR A 13 -32.78 38.43 -8.78
N THR A 14 -32.81 37.30 -8.07
CA THR A 14 -32.43 36.94 -6.67
C THR A 14 -32.04 35.42 -6.65
N THR A 15 -32.07 34.55 -5.63
CA THR A 15 -32.73 34.43 -4.30
C THR A 15 -31.83 33.63 -3.32
N ALA A 16 -32.15 33.62 -2.02
CA ALA A 16 -31.28 33.06 -0.97
C ALA A 16 -31.31 31.52 -0.78
N ARG A 17 -30.13 30.94 -0.47
CA ARG A 17 -29.85 30.26 0.83
C ARG A 17 -28.40 29.76 0.94
N ASN A 18 -27.64 30.25 1.94
CA ASN A 18 -26.92 29.40 2.92
C ASN A 18 -26.27 30.23 4.04
N GLN A 19 -25.82 29.57 5.11
CA GLN A 19 -25.55 30.21 6.41
C GLN A 19 -24.07 30.23 6.81
N ARG A 20 -23.64 31.40 7.33
CA ARG A 20 -22.60 31.62 8.37
C ARG A 20 -21.32 30.76 8.32
N CYS A 21 -20.25 31.32 7.75
CA CYS A 21 -18.90 31.12 8.28
C CYS A 21 -18.66 32.09 9.46
N SER A 22 -18.35 31.58 10.64
CA SER A 22 -18.05 32.40 11.85
C SER A 22 -16.55 32.47 12.12
N ARG A 23 -15.84 33.38 11.44
CA ARG A 23 -14.47 33.76 11.86
C ARG A 23 -14.52 34.45 13.23
N LYS A 24 -13.78 33.92 14.21
CA LYS A 24 -13.43 34.65 15.45
C LYS A 24 -11.99 35.13 15.37
N ASN A 25 -11.74 36.32 15.90
CA ASN A 25 -10.45 37.00 15.82
C ASN A 25 -9.36 36.26 16.59
N GLN A 26 -8.15 36.25 16.04
CA GLN A 26 -6.90 36.25 16.81
C GLN A 26 -6.02 37.37 16.28
N ASN A 27 -5.54 38.24 17.16
CA ASN A 27 -4.68 39.37 16.79
C ASN A 27 -3.22 38.89 16.75
N CYS A 28 -2.58 38.96 15.59
CA CYS A 28 -1.13 38.83 15.50
C CYS A 28 -0.45 40.10 16.04
N SER A 29 0.52 39.94 16.94
CA SER A 29 1.30 41.04 17.51
C SER A 29 2.80 40.79 17.33
N CYS A 30 3.38 41.35 16.26
CA CYS A 30 4.82 41.26 16.03
C CYS A 30 5.58 42.16 17.02
N ARG A 31 6.53 41.58 17.76
CA ARG A 31 7.59 42.35 18.43
C ARG A 31 8.84 42.34 17.55
N LEU A 32 9.27 43.51 17.09
CA LEU A 32 10.65 43.72 16.65
C LEU A 32 11.52 43.98 17.88
N LEU A 33 12.75 43.47 17.86
CA LEU A 33 13.69 43.54 18.97
C LEU A 33 15.01 44.08 18.42
N ASP A 34 15.35 45.33 18.78
CA ASP A 34 16.61 45.95 18.38
C ASP A 34 17.76 45.37 19.20
N LEU A 35 18.56 44.53 18.56
CA LEU A 35 19.70 43.81 19.14
C LEU A 35 20.91 44.72 19.47
N ARG A 36 20.78 46.05 19.40
CA ARG A 36 21.81 47.01 19.85
C ARG A 36 21.45 47.84 21.07
N THR A 37 20.19 47.86 21.53
CA THR A 37 19.75 48.72 22.66
C THR A 37 18.86 48.05 23.71
N GLY A 38 18.24 46.91 23.41
CA GLY A 38 17.64 46.04 24.44
C GLY A 38 16.37 46.57 25.15
N GLN A 39 15.76 47.65 24.68
CA GLN A 39 14.46 48.13 25.16
C GLN A 39 13.36 47.94 24.12
N ALA A 40 12.14 47.63 24.57
CA ALA A 40 10.98 47.46 23.71
C ALA A 40 9.98 48.61 23.87
N GLN A 41 9.70 49.35 22.79
CA GLN A 41 8.53 50.23 22.71
C GLN A 41 7.41 49.56 21.92
N GLN A 42 6.17 49.86 22.30
CA GLN A 42 4.97 49.29 21.69
C GLN A 42 4.17 50.40 21.00
N ARG A 43 3.99 50.28 19.68
CA ARG A 43 3.04 51.08 18.90
C ARG A 43 2.12 50.14 18.13
N GLN A 44 0.86 50.54 17.98
CA GLN A 44 -0.10 49.87 17.10
C GLN A 44 0.02 50.45 15.68
N ALA A 45 -0.27 49.63 14.68
CA ALA A 45 -0.38 50.03 13.27
C ALA A 45 -1.62 49.35 12.67
N GLU A 46 -2.28 50.05 11.74
CA GLU A 46 -3.58 49.64 11.20
C GLU A 46 -3.48 48.65 10.02
N VAL A 47 -4.63 48.08 9.65
CA VAL A 47 -4.75 46.98 8.68
C VAL A 47 -4.69 47.48 7.24
N ALA A 48 -3.90 46.80 6.40
CA ALA A 48 -3.93 46.93 4.94
C ALA A 48 -4.18 45.57 4.27
N HIS A 49 -4.89 45.56 3.14
CA HIS A 49 -5.24 44.35 2.39
C HIS A 49 -4.20 44.01 1.29
N PRO A 50 -4.10 42.73 0.87
CA PRO A 50 -3.03 42.28 -0.01
C PRO A 50 -3.34 42.46 -1.50
N GLN A 51 -2.61 43.35 -2.18
CA GLN A 51 -2.37 43.29 -3.62
C GLN A 51 -0.95 43.78 -3.94
N GLN A 52 -0.46 43.37 -5.12
CA GLN A 52 0.81 43.76 -5.76
C GLN A 52 2.10 43.34 -5.03
N CYS A 53 2.77 42.32 -5.59
CA CYS A 53 4.23 42.31 -5.64
C CYS A 53 4.70 41.57 -6.91
N SER A 54 4.71 42.29 -8.04
CA SER A 54 5.24 41.78 -9.31
C SER A 54 5.93 42.87 -10.12
N ARG A 55 7.28 42.90 -10.08
CA ARG A 55 8.09 43.30 -11.24
C ARG A 55 9.55 42.91 -11.08
N GLN A 56 10.17 42.61 -12.22
CA GLN A 56 11.59 42.23 -12.32
C GLN A 56 12.51 43.43 -12.07
N ARG A 57 13.81 43.15 -11.89
CA ARG A 57 14.83 43.96 -12.54
C ARG A 57 15.97 43.06 -13.04
N HIS A 58 16.16 43.01 -14.36
CA HIS A 58 17.40 42.51 -14.95
C HIS A 58 18.55 43.47 -14.65
N LEU A 59 19.78 42.95 -14.62
CA LEU A 59 20.94 43.69 -15.09
C LEU A 59 21.65 42.85 -16.16
N GLN A 60 22.13 43.49 -17.22
CA GLN A 60 22.98 42.87 -18.23
C GLN A 60 24.42 43.37 -18.04
N THR A 61 25.39 42.53 -18.38
CA THR A 61 26.75 42.97 -18.76
C THR A 61 27.27 42.06 -19.86
N THR A 62 27.73 42.64 -20.97
CA THR A 62 28.23 41.92 -22.16
C THR A 62 29.35 42.68 -22.83
N THR A 63 30.55 42.07 -22.86
CA THR A 63 31.67 42.31 -23.79
C THR A 63 32.46 41.00 -23.86
N THR A 64 32.61 40.28 -24.98
CA THR A 64 33.43 40.56 -26.20
C THR A 64 34.92 40.80 -25.87
N THR A 65 35.92 40.10 -26.45
CA THR A 65 35.94 39.04 -27.50
C THR A 65 37.28 38.22 -27.50
N THR A 66 37.55 37.45 -28.57
CA THR A 66 38.86 36.90 -29.07
C THR A 66 39.53 35.68 -28.38
N SER A 67 39.09 34.49 -28.82
CA SER A 67 39.83 33.51 -29.66
C SER A 67 41.12 32.75 -29.23
N THR A 68 41.33 31.63 -29.95
CA THR A 68 42.58 30.85 -30.24
C THR A 68 43.15 29.87 -29.20
N GLU A 69 42.78 28.59 -29.41
CA GLU A 69 43.65 27.41 -29.64
C GLU A 69 44.48 26.71 -28.53
N SER A 70 44.51 25.37 -28.71
CA SER A 70 45.55 24.39 -28.35
C SER A 70 45.57 23.72 -26.97
N SER A 71 45.95 22.43 -27.03
CA SER A 71 46.42 21.51 -25.97
C SER A 71 47.64 22.08 -25.20
N ASP A 72 47.99 21.63 -23.99
CA ASP A 72 48.23 20.23 -23.63
C ASP A 72 48.31 19.98 -22.09
N SER A 73 48.51 18.71 -21.73
CA SER A 73 48.94 18.10 -20.46
C SER A 73 49.41 18.95 -19.26
N GLY A 74 48.99 18.50 -18.06
CA GLY A 74 49.97 18.12 -17.04
C GLY A 74 50.02 18.87 -15.69
N ARG A 75 49.77 18.10 -14.62
CA ARG A 75 50.55 18.09 -13.35
C ARG A 75 50.43 19.26 -12.35
N GLU A 76 49.51 19.06 -11.38
CA GLU A 76 49.85 18.92 -9.94
C GLU A 76 50.82 19.95 -9.28
N THR A 77 50.29 20.86 -8.43
CA THR A 77 50.62 20.93 -6.98
C THR A 77 49.94 22.08 -6.20
N LYS A 78 49.65 21.81 -4.92
CA LYS A 78 49.53 22.72 -3.73
C LYS A 78 48.38 23.74 -3.63
N ASN A 79 47.63 23.59 -2.53
CA ASN A 79 46.67 24.56 -1.97
C ASN A 79 47.36 25.86 -1.48
N PRO A 80 46.57 26.92 -1.28
CA PRO A 80 46.42 27.45 0.08
C PRO A 80 44.96 27.40 0.59
N LYS A 81 44.79 27.62 1.91
CA LYS A 81 43.48 27.71 2.58
C LYS A 81 42.67 28.93 2.13
N LEU A 82 41.35 28.81 2.20
CA LEU A 82 40.42 29.91 2.46
C LEU A 82 39.31 29.41 3.39
N ASP A 83 39.19 30.00 4.58
CA ASP A 83 38.10 29.74 5.52
C ASP A 83 36.87 30.57 5.14
N PHE A 84 35.68 29.95 5.07
CA PHE A 84 34.41 30.69 5.14
C PHE A 84 33.36 29.95 5.98
N SER A 85 33.10 30.54 7.15
CA SER A 85 31.85 30.59 7.94
C SER A 85 30.75 29.55 7.70
N ASN A 86 30.36 28.88 8.78
CA ASN A 86 29.04 28.26 8.94
C ASN A 86 27.90 29.22 8.54
N GLU A 87 26.95 28.77 7.73
CA GLU A 87 25.56 29.22 7.85
C GLU A 87 24.78 28.16 8.63
N GLY A 88 24.31 28.52 9.83
CA GLY A 88 23.57 27.62 10.71
C GLY A 88 22.10 27.57 10.31
N VAL A 89 21.56 26.37 10.07
CA VAL A 89 20.12 26.16 9.88
C VAL A 89 19.40 26.45 11.20
N ALA A 90 18.51 27.44 11.20
CA ALA A 90 17.73 27.81 12.38
C ALA A 90 16.49 26.91 12.53
N GLU A 91 16.57 25.89 13.39
CA GLU A 91 15.40 25.09 13.77
C GLU A 91 14.45 25.87 14.67
N CYS A 92 13.17 25.93 14.29
CA CYS A 92 12.11 26.55 15.09
C CYS A 92 11.32 25.49 15.88
N SER A 93 11.85 25.04 17.02
CA SER A 93 11.17 24.11 17.92
C SER A 93 10.06 24.80 18.76
N PRO A 94 8.79 24.35 18.72
CA PRO A 94 7.71 24.95 19.51
C PRO A 94 7.63 24.37 20.94
N PHE A 95 8.57 24.74 21.81
CA PHE A 95 8.49 24.43 23.25
C PHE A 95 7.76 25.53 24.03
N CYS A 96 6.48 25.29 24.35
CA CYS A 96 5.72 26.11 25.30
C CYS A 96 5.69 25.44 26.67
N HIS A 97 6.41 26.01 27.65
CA HIS A 97 6.25 25.64 29.06
C HIS A 97 4.85 26.01 29.56
N ALA A 98 4.12 25.03 30.11
CA ALA A 98 2.92 25.27 30.90
C ALA A 98 3.23 25.04 32.39
N SER A 99 2.90 26.02 33.24
CA SER A 99 3.25 26.01 34.66
C SER A 99 2.19 25.35 35.55
N ASN A 100 2.63 24.43 36.41
CA ASN A 100 2.03 24.01 37.69
C ASN A 100 0.51 24.24 37.89
N GLY A 101 -0.29 23.19 37.65
CA GLY A 101 -1.63 23.04 38.22
C GLY A 101 -1.66 21.86 39.20
N SER A 102 -1.59 22.12 40.51
CA SER A 102 -1.57 21.06 41.53
C SER A 102 -2.96 20.45 41.77
N ILE A 103 -3.10 19.14 41.56
CA ILE A 103 -4.29 18.38 41.96
C ILE A 103 -3.92 17.43 43.10
N ILE A 104 -4.69 17.49 44.19
CA ILE A 104 -4.41 16.79 45.44
C ILE A 104 -4.90 15.33 45.34
N ILE A 105 -3.99 14.37 45.56
CA ILE A 105 -4.32 12.96 45.67
C ILE A 105 -5.02 12.70 47.02
N ASN A 106 -6.29 12.34 47.01
CA ASN A 106 -7.03 11.95 48.21
C ASN A 106 -7.20 10.41 48.27
N LYS A 107 -6.90 9.80 49.41
CA LYS A 107 -6.82 8.33 49.56
C LYS A 107 -8.17 7.72 49.97
N GLY A 108 -8.86 7.07 49.03
CA GLY A 108 -10.03 6.22 49.28
C GLY A 108 -9.65 4.79 49.68
N LYS A 109 -10.46 4.13 50.51
CA LYS A 109 -10.18 2.79 51.06
C LYS A 109 -10.78 1.66 50.23
N ILE A 110 -10.08 0.52 50.18
CA ILE A 110 -10.60 -0.78 49.74
C ILE A 110 -11.35 -1.43 50.91
N SER A 111 -12.45 -2.14 50.64
CA SER A 111 -13.12 -3.05 51.59
C SER A 111 -13.78 -4.20 50.80
N PRO A 112 -13.79 -5.46 51.30
CA PRO A 112 -14.07 -6.63 50.46
C PRO A 112 -15.52 -7.15 50.57
N PHE A 113 -16.09 -7.60 49.46
CA PHE A 113 -17.32 -8.41 49.42
C PHE A 113 -17.40 -9.24 48.12
N PHE A 114 -16.67 -10.37 48.05
CA PHE A 114 -16.95 -11.48 47.13
C PHE A 114 -16.17 -12.73 47.56
N LEU A 115 -16.74 -13.50 48.50
CA LEU A 115 -16.17 -14.77 48.95
C LEU A 115 -17.25 -15.67 49.57
N CYS A 116 -18.06 -16.31 48.73
CA CYS A 116 -18.88 -17.48 49.06
C CYS A 116 -19.47 -18.12 47.79
N PHE A 117 -19.87 -19.40 47.87
CA PHE A 117 -20.53 -20.19 46.81
C PHE A 117 -19.76 -20.39 45.50
N LEU A 118 -18.62 -21.09 45.64
CA LEU A 118 -18.26 -22.16 44.70
C LEU A 118 -18.66 -23.50 45.33
N LEU A 119 -18.82 -24.56 44.53
CA LEU A 119 -19.25 -25.93 44.89
C LEU A 119 -20.76 -26.10 45.22
N LEU A 120 -21.55 -26.57 44.24
CA LEU A 120 -22.11 -27.94 44.26
C LEU A 120 -22.83 -28.28 42.92
N PHE A 121 -23.10 -29.58 42.73
CA PHE A 121 -23.84 -30.23 41.64
C PHE A 121 -23.21 -30.32 40.23
N LEU A 122 -22.69 -31.53 39.99
CA LEU A 122 -22.37 -32.12 38.68
C LEU A 122 -23.58 -32.94 38.15
N ILE A 123 -23.54 -33.29 36.85
CA ILE A 123 -24.26 -34.43 36.22
C ILE A 123 -25.79 -34.32 36.09
N SER A 124 -26.29 -33.91 34.91
CA SER A 124 -27.20 -34.70 34.02
C SER A 124 -27.87 -33.82 32.94
N PRO A 125 -28.08 -34.33 31.70
CA PRO A 125 -28.80 -33.60 30.65
C PRO A 125 -30.31 -33.94 30.60
N SER A 126 -31.15 -32.97 30.23
CA SER A 126 -32.50 -33.23 29.71
C SER A 126 -32.95 -32.12 28.76
N SER A 127 -33.58 -32.50 27.65
CA SER A 127 -33.98 -31.56 26.58
C SER A 127 -35.40 -31.03 26.81
N PRO A 128 -35.64 -29.71 26.77
CA PRO A 128 -36.99 -29.16 26.72
C PRO A 128 -37.57 -29.30 25.29
N ILE A 129 -38.78 -29.83 25.20
CA ILE A 129 -39.54 -29.96 23.95
C ILE A 129 -40.07 -28.58 23.55
N PHE A 130 -39.78 -28.13 22.32
CA PHE A 130 -40.41 -26.92 21.78
C PHE A 130 -41.90 -27.16 21.55
N THR A 131 -42.73 -26.43 22.29
CA THR A 131 -44.20 -26.45 22.15
C THR A 131 -44.62 -25.45 21.08
N PHE A 132 -45.44 -25.89 20.12
CA PHE A 132 -46.01 -25.01 19.10
C PHE A 132 -47.07 -24.10 19.71
N VAL A 133 -46.81 -22.79 19.73
CA VAL A 133 -47.83 -21.78 20.00
C VAL A 133 -48.53 -21.45 18.69
N VAL A 134 -49.78 -21.93 18.54
CA VAL A 134 -50.67 -21.46 17.46
C VAL A 134 -51.25 -20.12 17.87
N SER A 135 -51.15 -19.12 16.99
CA SER A 135 -51.89 -17.86 17.09
C SER A 135 -52.75 -17.70 15.82
N SER A 136 -54.01 -17.32 16.01
CA SER A 136 -55.01 -17.22 14.95
C SER A 136 -54.82 -15.99 14.06
N GLU A 137 -55.19 -16.11 12.79
CA GLU A 137 -55.12 -15.05 11.77
C GLU A 137 -55.99 -13.81 12.08
N THR A 138 -55.67 -12.69 11.43
CA THR A 138 -56.68 -11.70 11.02
C THR A 138 -56.19 -10.82 9.85
N GLY A 139 -56.88 -10.91 8.70
CA GLY A 139 -57.11 -9.76 7.80
C GLY A 139 -56.15 -9.47 6.63
N ASN A 140 -56.61 -9.79 5.41
CA ASN A 140 -56.42 -9.06 4.13
C ASN A 140 -55.00 -8.56 3.74
N ASN A 141 -54.40 -9.01 2.63
CA ASN A 141 -54.98 -8.99 1.28
C ASN A 141 -54.32 -10.04 0.36
N GLY A 142 -55.12 -10.78 -0.41
CA GLY A 142 -54.66 -11.89 -1.24
C GLY A 142 -54.13 -11.50 -2.62
N THR A 143 -52.82 -11.31 -2.76
CA THR A 143 -52.11 -11.78 -3.96
C THR A 143 -51.57 -13.17 -3.66
N HIS A 144 -52.16 -14.21 -4.25
CA HIS A 144 -51.66 -15.59 -4.10
C HIS A 144 -50.30 -15.74 -4.80
N GLN A 145 -49.21 -15.46 -4.08
CA GLN A 145 -47.96 -16.14 -4.34
C GLN A 145 -48.16 -17.61 -3.97
N VAL A 146 -48.44 -18.44 -4.97
CA VAL A 146 -48.32 -19.88 -4.82
C VAL A 146 -46.84 -20.15 -4.57
N LEU A 147 -46.48 -20.49 -3.34
CA LEU A 147 -45.17 -21.07 -3.04
C LEU A 147 -45.14 -22.45 -3.70
N HIS A 148 -44.36 -22.62 -4.76
CA HIS A 148 -44.13 -23.90 -5.44
C HIS A 148 -42.87 -24.56 -4.84
N PRO A 149 -42.96 -25.33 -3.74
CA PRO A 149 -41.77 -25.67 -2.95
C PRO A 149 -40.90 -26.71 -3.68
N GLY A 150 -41.50 -27.51 -4.56
CA GLY A 150 -40.80 -28.40 -5.47
C GLY A 150 -40.00 -27.68 -6.54
N GLU A 151 -40.51 -26.56 -7.08
CA GLU A 151 -39.81 -25.77 -8.11
C GLU A 151 -38.67 -24.95 -7.48
N GLU A 152 -38.90 -24.35 -6.31
CA GLU A 152 -37.81 -23.71 -5.56
C GLU A 152 -36.74 -24.72 -5.11
N LEU A 153 -37.13 -25.91 -4.66
CA LEU A 153 -36.18 -26.98 -4.32
C LEU A 153 -35.42 -27.50 -5.55
N GLN A 154 -36.06 -27.61 -6.72
CA GLN A 154 -35.36 -27.95 -7.98
C GLN A 154 -34.40 -26.83 -8.38
N LYS A 155 -34.84 -25.57 -8.35
CA LYS A 155 -34.01 -24.39 -8.62
C LYS A 155 -32.80 -24.32 -7.69
N LEU A 156 -32.98 -24.56 -6.39
CA LEU A 156 -31.91 -24.63 -5.40
C LEU A 156 -30.96 -25.83 -5.62
N LYS A 157 -31.48 -26.99 -6.05
CA LYS A 157 -30.65 -28.14 -6.46
C LYS A 157 -29.81 -27.80 -7.69
N SER A 158 -30.41 -27.27 -8.75
CA SER A 158 -29.66 -26.87 -9.97
C SER A 158 -28.67 -25.74 -9.71
N ILE A 159 -28.98 -24.79 -8.81
CA ILE A 159 -28.02 -23.78 -8.33
C ILE A 159 -26.87 -24.45 -7.57
N ARG A 160 -27.13 -25.37 -6.64
CA ARG A 160 -26.10 -26.07 -5.87
C ARG A 160 -25.24 -26.99 -6.76
N GLU A 161 -25.82 -27.70 -7.71
CA GLU A 161 -25.09 -28.49 -8.71
C GLU A 161 -24.23 -27.62 -9.63
N ARG A 162 -24.70 -26.42 -9.97
CA ARG A 162 -23.91 -25.45 -10.75
C ARG A 162 -22.78 -24.85 -9.92
N LEU A 163 -23.03 -24.48 -8.67
CA LEU A 163 -22.00 -24.01 -7.73
C LEU A 163 -20.94 -25.08 -7.46
N ASN A 164 -21.33 -26.36 -7.27
CA ASN A 164 -20.40 -27.48 -7.09
C ASN A 164 -19.59 -27.85 -8.35
N LYS A 165 -19.93 -27.29 -9.53
CA LYS A 165 -19.12 -27.40 -10.77
C LYS A 165 -18.18 -26.19 -10.94
N ILE A 166 -18.62 -25.02 -10.50
CA ILE A 166 -17.90 -23.75 -10.55
C ILE A 166 -16.82 -23.73 -9.46
N ASN A 167 -17.24 -23.78 -8.20
CA ASN A 167 -16.41 -23.77 -7.00
C ASN A 167 -15.75 -25.15 -6.84
N LYS A 168 -14.50 -25.16 -6.39
CA LYS A 168 -13.67 -26.37 -6.34
C LYS A 168 -13.60 -26.97 -4.92
N PRO A 169 -13.15 -28.23 -4.75
CA PRO A 169 -12.67 -28.70 -3.45
C PRO A 169 -11.57 -27.78 -2.90
N PRO A 170 -11.26 -27.84 -1.59
CA PRO A 170 -10.10 -27.15 -1.03
C PRO A 170 -8.80 -27.60 -1.70
N SER A 171 -7.92 -26.64 -1.97
CA SER A 171 -6.58 -26.86 -2.52
C SER A 171 -5.63 -27.54 -1.51
N PRO A 172 -4.41 -27.94 -1.90
CA PRO A 172 -3.45 -28.57 -0.97
C PRO A 172 -3.05 -27.71 0.23
N ASP A 173 -3.14 -26.39 0.10
CA ASP A 173 -2.94 -25.37 1.14
C ASP A 173 -4.23 -25.03 1.93
N GLY A 174 -5.38 -25.62 1.59
CA GLY A 174 -6.66 -25.45 2.28
C GLY A 174 -7.55 -24.32 1.77
N ASP A 175 -7.08 -23.50 0.84
CA ASP A 175 -7.86 -22.44 0.20
C ASP A 175 -9.06 -23.02 -0.60
N VAL A 176 -10.19 -22.32 -0.57
CA VAL A 176 -11.32 -22.57 -1.50
C VAL A 176 -11.36 -21.45 -2.52
N ILE A 177 -11.21 -21.80 -3.80
CA ILE A 177 -11.25 -20.85 -4.91
C ILE A 177 -12.65 -20.85 -5.56
N ASP A 178 -13.30 -19.70 -5.54
CA ASP A 178 -14.60 -19.46 -6.16
C ASP A 178 -14.43 -18.79 -7.52
N CYS A 179 -14.92 -19.44 -8.57
CA CYS A 179 -14.81 -18.96 -9.95
C CYS A 179 -15.97 -18.00 -10.30
N VAL A 180 -15.86 -16.75 -9.85
CA VAL A 180 -16.91 -15.73 -9.98
C VAL A 180 -17.00 -15.21 -11.42
N PRO A 181 -18.19 -15.08 -12.04
CA PRO A 181 -18.34 -14.49 -13.37
C PRO A 181 -17.69 -13.09 -13.43
N SER A 182 -16.92 -12.81 -14.48
CA SER A 182 -16.02 -11.64 -14.50
C SER A 182 -16.72 -10.29 -14.28
N HIS A 183 -17.98 -10.17 -14.71
CA HIS A 183 -18.85 -8.99 -14.53
C HIS A 183 -19.55 -8.89 -13.16
N GLN A 184 -19.28 -9.84 -12.25
CA GLN A 184 -19.85 -9.93 -10.89
C GLN A 184 -18.77 -9.84 -9.80
N GLN A 185 -17.54 -9.50 -10.17
CA GLN A 185 -16.43 -9.31 -9.22
C GLN A 185 -16.61 -8.04 -8.37
N PRO A 186 -16.01 -7.98 -7.15
CA PRO A 186 -16.15 -6.85 -6.23
C PRO A 186 -15.80 -5.47 -6.81
N ALA A 187 -14.97 -5.39 -7.86
CA ALA A 187 -14.70 -4.14 -8.58
C ALA A 187 -15.98 -3.40 -9.00
N PHE A 188 -17.01 -4.12 -9.44
CA PHE A 188 -18.24 -3.54 -9.99
C PHE A 188 -19.24 -3.05 -8.93
N ASP A 189 -18.93 -3.21 -7.64
CA ASP A 189 -19.61 -2.49 -6.56
C ASP A 189 -19.17 -1.01 -6.49
N HIS A 190 -18.05 -0.63 -7.11
CA HIS A 190 -17.67 0.78 -7.22
C HIS A 190 -18.68 1.55 -8.09
N PRO A 191 -19.28 2.66 -7.63
CA PRO A 191 -20.37 3.34 -8.35
C PRO A 191 -20.04 3.77 -9.78
N GLN A 192 -18.77 4.08 -10.08
CA GLN A 192 -18.34 4.47 -11.42
C GLN A 192 -18.01 3.29 -12.34
N LEU A 193 -17.73 2.08 -11.79
CA LEU A 193 -17.49 0.86 -12.58
C LEU A 193 -18.77 0.08 -12.86
N LYS A 194 -19.80 0.22 -12.02
CA LYS A 194 -21.02 -0.58 -12.07
C LYS A 194 -21.65 -0.63 -13.46
N GLY A 195 -21.72 -1.83 -14.04
CA GLY A 195 -22.27 -2.09 -15.38
C GLY A 195 -21.27 -1.94 -16.54
N GLN A 196 -20.04 -1.51 -16.29
CA GLN A 196 -18.94 -1.65 -17.25
C GLN A 196 -18.53 -3.12 -17.43
N LYS A 197 -17.69 -3.39 -18.43
CA LYS A 197 -17.01 -4.66 -18.63
C LYS A 197 -15.49 -4.48 -18.40
N PRO A 198 -14.75 -5.55 -18.12
CA PRO A 198 -13.29 -5.53 -18.24
C PRO A 198 -12.86 -5.00 -19.62
N LEU A 199 -11.79 -4.20 -19.65
CA LEU A 199 -11.20 -3.68 -20.88
C LEU A 199 -10.46 -4.75 -21.68
N ASP A 200 -10.27 -4.49 -22.98
CA ASP A 200 -9.32 -5.22 -23.81
C ASP A 200 -7.89 -5.11 -23.26
N PRO A 201 -6.99 -6.07 -23.58
CA PRO A 201 -5.59 -6.01 -23.18
C PRO A 201 -4.89 -4.69 -23.55
N PRO A 202 -4.01 -4.16 -22.67
CA PRO A 202 -3.26 -2.95 -22.94
C PRO A 202 -2.10 -3.20 -23.91
N GLU A 203 -1.54 -2.11 -24.42
CA GLU A 203 -0.21 -2.11 -24.99
C GLU A 203 0.84 -2.34 -23.88
N ARG A 204 1.81 -3.22 -24.14
CA ARG A 204 2.93 -3.47 -23.21
C ARG A 204 4.06 -2.47 -23.47
N PRO A 205 4.96 -2.25 -22.49
CA PRO A 205 6.13 -1.41 -22.73
C PRO A 205 7.06 -1.98 -23.81
N GLU A 206 7.69 -1.11 -24.60
CA GLU A 206 8.81 -1.51 -25.46
C GLU A 206 9.95 -2.09 -24.62
N GLY A 207 10.70 -3.04 -25.19
CA GLY A 207 11.66 -3.85 -24.43
C GLY A 207 11.01 -4.93 -23.54
N HIS A 208 9.67 -5.00 -23.42
CA HIS A 208 9.02 -6.19 -22.89
C HIS A 208 9.13 -7.36 -23.88
N SER A 209 10.18 -8.17 -23.73
CA SER A 209 10.20 -9.53 -24.25
C SER A 209 9.45 -10.45 -23.27
N PRO A 210 8.29 -11.02 -23.63
CA PRO A 210 7.75 -12.17 -22.89
C PRO A 210 8.73 -13.34 -23.05
N ALA A 211 8.81 -14.24 -22.06
CA ALA A 211 9.81 -15.30 -22.03
C ALA A 211 9.73 -16.20 -23.29
N SER A 212 10.73 -16.08 -24.18
CA SER A 212 10.64 -16.57 -25.55
C SER A 212 10.82 -18.10 -25.64
N THR A 213 9.72 -18.83 -25.51
CA THR A 213 9.55 -20.24 -25.96
C THR A 213 10.58 -21.23 -25.38
N ALA A 214 11.20 -20.91 -24.24
CA ALA A 214 12.21 -21.72 -23.57
C ALA A 214 11.59 -22.85 -22.71
N GLY A 215 10.71 -23.65 -23.32
CA GLY A 215 9.93 -24.70 -22.67
C GLY A 215 8.68 -24.14 -21.98
N SER A 216 7.53 -24.25 -22.65
CA SER A 216 6.23 -23.87 -22.09
C SER A 216 5.71 -24.93 -21.10
N ALA A 217 6.40 -25.09 -19.98
CA ALA A 217 5.74 -25.56 -18.78
C ALA A 217 4.66 -24.53 -18.40
N GLU A 218 3.45 -24.99 -18.03
CA GLU A 218 2.53 -24.08 -17.35
C GLU A 218 3.11 -23.80 -15.96
N GLU A 219 3.72 -22.62 -15.79
CA GLU A 219 4.30 -22.16 -14.53
C GLU A 219 3.16 -21.94 -13.52
N ASN A 220 2.75 -23.03 -12.86
CA ASN A 220 1.70 -23.05 -11.85
C ASN A 220 2.24 -22.51 -10.53
N PHE A 221 2.55 -21.22 -10.49
CA PHE A 221 3.09 -20.46 -9.35
C PHE A 221 2.21 -20.47 -8.08
N GLN A 222 1.05 -21.13 -8.07
CA GLN A 222 0.11 -21.11 -6.95
C GLN A 222 -0.35 -22.51 -6.57
N ALA A 223 -0.49 -22.79 -5.28
CA ALA A 223 -0.75 -24.13 -4.76
C ALA A 223 -2.07 -24.75 -5.29
N TRP A 224 -3.13 -23.96 -5.42
CA TRP A 224 -4.41 -24.38 -6.02
C TRP A 224 -4.34 -24.80 -7.49
N ARG A 225 -3.27 -24.45 -8.21
CA ARG A 225 -3.05 -24.84 -9.60
C ARG A 225 -2.37 -26.20 -9.76
N LEU A 226 -1.76 -26.73 -8.69
CA LEU A 226 -0.91 -27.94 -8.76
C LEU A 226 -1.71 -29.22 -9.02
N SER A 227 -3.02 -29.23 -8.74
CA SER A 227 -3.96 -30.30 -9.09
C SER A 227 -4.43 -30.25 -10.55
N GLY A 228 -3.96 -29.27 -11.35
CA GLY A 228 -4.46 -29.00 -12.70
C GLY A 228 -5.76 -28.18 -12.73
N GLU A 229 -6.20 -27.66 -11.60
CA GLU A 229 -7.44 -26.88 -11.49
C GLU A 229 -7.32 -25.49 -12.13
N SER A 230 -8.45 -25.03 -12.65
CA SER A 230 -8.58 -23.73 -13.30
C SER A 230 -10.03 -23.25 -13.25
N CYS A 231 -10.22 -21.93 -13.33
CA CYS A 231 -11.54 -21.34 -13.46
C CYS A 231 -11.97 -21.29 -14.94
N PRO A 232 -13.26 -21.51 -15.27
CA PRO A 232 -13.76 -21.41 -16.64
C PRO A 232 -13.52 -20.04 -17.27
N GLU A 233 -13.48 -19.99 -18.61
CA GLU A 233 -13.46 -18.72 -19.34
C GLU A 233 -14.68 -17.85 -18.99
N GLY A 234 -14.49 -16.53 -18.97
CA GLY A 234 -15.50 -15.58 -18.51
C GLY A 234 -15.72 -15.54 -16.98
N THR A 235 -14.91 -16.27 -16.19
CA THR A 235 -14.86 -16.17 -14.72
C THR A 235 -13.47 -15.77 -14.24
N ILE A 236 -13.37 -15.32 -12.99
CA ILE A 236 -12.11 -15.04 -12.30
C ILE A 236 -12.03 -15.88 -11.00
N PRO A 237 -10.86 -16.41 -10.62
CA PRO A 237 -10.67 -17.04 -9.31
C PRO A 237 -10.61 -15.98 -8.20
N ILE A 238 -11.51 -16.09 -7.23
CA ILE A 238 -11.45 -15.34 -5.98
C ILE A 238 -11.23 -16.34 -4.84
N ARG A 239 -10.18 -16.15 -4.04
CA ARG A 239 -10.00 -16.91 -2.79
C ARG A 239 -11.15 -16.55 -1.84
N ARG A 240 -11.96 -17.54 -1.45
CA ARG A 240 -13.02 -17.36 -0.46
C ARG A 240 -12.43 -16.89 0.87
N THR A 241 -13.06 -15.89 1.47
CA THR A 241 -12.79 -15.48 2.85
C THR A 241 -13.75 -16.22 3.79
N SER A 242 -13.24 -16.80 4.87
CA SER A 242 -14.02 -17.65 5.78
C SER A 242 -14.61 -16.89 6.98
N GLU A 243 -15.38 -17.58 7.83
CA GLU A 243 -15.85 -17.00 9.10
C GLU A 243 -14.69 -16.85 10.10
N GLU A 244 -13.74 -17.80 10.09
CA GLU A 244 -12.51 -17.75 10.87
C GLU A 244 -11.62 -16.55 10.48
N ASP A 245 -11.56 -16.19 9.19
CA ASP A 245 -10.89 -14.96 8.73
C ASP A 245 -11.48 -13.70 9.37
N MET A 246 -12.82 -13.63 9.43
CA MET A 246 -13.55 -12.49 10.02
C MET A 246 -13.42 -12.41 11.53
N VAL A 247 -13.30 -13.56 12.23
CA VAL A 247 -13.15 -13.64 13.69
C VAL A 247 -11.70 -13.40 14.14
N ARG A 248 -10.72 -13.82 13.34
CA ARG A 248 -9.28 -13.65 13.63
C ARG A 248 -8.81 -12.21 13.47
N ALA A 249 -9.41 -11.47 12.55
CA ALA A 249 -9.07 -10.08 12.29
C ALA A 249 -9.46 -9.14 13.44
N SER A 250 -8.56 -8.20 13.76
CA SER A 250 -8.73 -7.22 14.84
C SER A 250 -9.97 -6.31 14.72
N SER A 251 -10.58 -6.20 13.54
CA SER A 251 -11.87 -5.53 13.32
C SER A 251 -12.54 -5.98 12.02
N PHE A 252 -13.68 -6.67 12.13
CA PHE A 252 -14.49 -7.12 10.98
C PHE A 252 -14.91 -5.96 10.06
N ARG A 253 -15.11 -4.74 10.59
CA ARG A 253 -15.50 -3.56 9.80
C ARG A 253 -14.36 -2.97 8.96
N SER A 254 -13.13 -3.43 9.18
CA SER A 254 -11.93 -2.99 8.48
C SER A 254 -11.09 -4.18 7.98
N PHE A 255 -11.70 -5.36 7.81
CA PHE A 255 -11.03 -6.49 7.19
C PHE A 255 -10.48 -6.10 5.81
N GLY A 256 -9.26 -6.54 5.51
CA GLY A 256 -8.56 -6.15 4.29
C GLY A 256 -8.08 -4.70 4.22
N LYS A 257 -8.22 -3.86 5.26
CA LYS A 257 -7.62 -2.51 5.32
C LYS A 257 -6.42 -2.49 6.26
N LYS A 258 -5.34 -1.78 5.89
CA LYS A 258 -4.24 -1.48 6.84
C LYS A 258 -4.78 -0.65 8.01
N LEU A 259 -4.35 -0.96 9.24
CA LEU A 259 -4.93 -0.40 10.46
C LEU A 259 -4.31 0.96 10.82
N LYS A 260 -5.14 1.91 11.29
CA LYS A 260 -4.65 3.15 11.91
C LYS A 260 -4.06 2.88 13.29
N ARG A 261 -2.74 2.66 13.36
CA ARG A 261 -1.99 2.85 14.62
C ARG A 261 -1.83 4.35 14.86
N HIS A 262 -2.35 4.85 15.99
CA HIS A 262 -2.25 6.27 16.33
C HIS A 262 -0.79 6.64 16.62
N VAL A 263 -0.26 7.55 15.81
CA VAL A 263 1.11 8.07 15.91
C VAL A 263 1.38 8.64 17.30
N ARG A 264 2.32 8.03 18.03
CA ARG A 264 3.14 8.77 19.01
C ARG A 264 4.35 9.30 18.27
N ARG A 265 4.63 10.59 18.43
CA ARG A 265 5.52 11.38 17.55
C ARG A 265 7.02 11.14 17.79
N ASP A 266 7.34 10.18 18.67
CA ASP A 266 8.61 10.13 19.40
C ASP A 266 9.45 8.87 19.07
N THR A 267 8.97 8.03 18.13
CA THR A 267 9.71 6.88 17.58
C THR A 267 9.51 6.80 16.08
N ASN A 268 10.60 6.61 15.31
CA ASN A 268 10.51 6.39 13.88
C ASN A 268 9.74 5.08 13.57
N SER A 269 8.83 5.18 12.60
CA SER A 269 7.90 4.13 12.17
C SER A 269 6.88 3.66 13.22
N ASN A 270 5.71 3.18 12.75
CA ASN A 270 4.62 2.68 13.62
C ASN A 270 4.85 1.20 14.04
N GLY A 271 6.12 0.81 14.20
CA GLY A 271 6.55 -0.59 14.29
C GLY A 271 6.52 -1.32 12.95
N HIS A 272 6.84 -0.62 11.85
CA HIS A 272 7.04 -1.17 10.50
C HIS A 272 8.49 -0.94 10.08
N GLU A 273 9.22 -1.97 9.69
CA GLU A 273 10.67 -1.88 9.44
C GLU A 273 11.00 -2.37 8.03
N HIS A 274 11.78 -1.57 7.31
CA HIS A 274 11.99 -1.73 5.88
C HIS A 274 13.45 -2.05 5.55
N ALA A 275 13.65 -2.82 4.49
CA ALA A 275 14.92 -2.91 3.76
C ALA A 275 14.60 -2.85 2.26
N VAL A 276 14.80 -1.67 1.67
CA VAL A 276 14.25 -1.29 0.35
C VAL A 276 15.28 -0.61 -0.56
N GLY A 277 15.23 -0.96 -1.84
CA GLY A 277 15.82 -0.22 -2.93
C GLY A 277 14.78 0.71 -3.58
N TYR A 278 15.14 1.93 -3.94
CA TYR A 278 14.20 2.89 -4.53
C TYR A 278 14.83 3.83 -5.57
N VAL A 279 14.00 4.30 -6.51
CA VAL A 279 14.29 5.40 -7.44
C VAL A 279 13.29 6.53 -7.23
N SER A 280 13.75 7.77 -7.38
CA SER A 280 13.00 8.98 -7.02
C SER A 280 13.63 10.23 -7.65
N GLY A 281 12.77 11.12 -8.16
CA GLY A 281 13.15 12.39 -8.77
C GLY A 281 12.65 12.59 -10.20
N ASP A 282 12.33 11.50 -10.90
CA ASP A 282 11.79 11.51 -12.26
C ASP A 282 10.28 11.18 -12.28
N GLN A 283 9.71 11.13 -13.48
CA GLN A 283 8.33 10.64 -13.71
C GLN A 283 8.37 9.18 -14.15
N TYR A 284 7.82 8.28 -13.33
CA TYR A 284 7.75 6.85 -13.62
C TYR A 284 6.33 6.44 -14.01
N TYR A 285 6.21 5.70 -15.12
CA TYR A 285 4.95 5.20 -15.66
C TYR A 285 4.77 3.70 -15.39
N GLY A 286 5.68 3.09 -14.64
CA GLY A 286 5.65 1.69 -14.28
C GLY A 286 6.96 1.21 -13.68
N ALA A 287 6.95 -0.05 -13.25
CA ALA A 287 8.06 -0.74 -12.62
C ALA A 287 7.96 -2.24 -12.88
N LYS A 288 9.12 -2.90 -13.00
CA LYS A 288 9.23 -4.35 -13.19
C LYS A 288 10.34 -4.91 -12.31
N ALA A 289 10.10 -6.09 -11.75
CA ALA A 289 11.08 -6.82 -10.95
C ALA A 289 10.81 -8.33 -10.99
N SER A 290 11.85 -9.12 -10.75
CA SER A 290 11.71 -10.52 -10.34
C SER A 290 11.99 -10.63 -8.83
N ILE A 291 10.97 -11.06 -8.08
CA ILE A 291 10.91 -11.03 -6.61
C ILE A 291 11.04 -12.44 -6.05
N ASN A 292 12.12 -12.70 -5.30
CA ASN A 292 12.42 -14.02 -4.77
C ASN A 292 11.53 -14.41 -3.60
N VAL A 293 10.88 -15.58 -3.69
CA VAL A 293 9.82 -16.02 -2.77
C VAL A 293 10.36 -16.94 -1.69
N TRP A 294 10.07 -16.64 -0.44
CA TRP A 294 10.41 -17.43 0.75
C TRP A 294 9.20 -17.58 1.67
N ALA A 295 9.27 -18.49 2.64
CA ALA A 295 8.31 -18.59 3.74
C ALA A 295 8.98 -18.16 5.07
N PRO A 296 9.19 -16.85 5.30
CA PRO A 296 9.77 -16.34 6.55
C PRO A 296 8.89 -16.67 7.76
N SER A 297 9.53 -16.99 8.88
CA SER A 297 8.85 -17.14 10.17
C SER A 297 8.40 -15.78 10.70
N VAL A 298 7.12 -15.68 11.05
CA VAL A 298 6.51 -14.51 11.70
C VAL A 298 6.28 -14.83 13.18
N ALA A 299 6.72 -13.95 14.08
CA ALA A 299 6.83 -14.25 15.51
C ALA A 299 5.49 -14.29 16.26
N ASN A 300 4.45 -13.62 15.77
CA ASN A 300 3.09 -13.72 16.29
C ASN A 300 2.04 -13.32 15.25
N GLN A 301 0.77 -13.63 15.51
CA GLN A 301 -0.31 -13.50 14.52
C GLN A 301 -0.63 -12.05 14.07
N TYR A 302 -0.22 -11.03 14.82
CA TYR A 302 -0.45 -9.60 14.52
C TYR A 302 0.75 -8.90 13.87
N GLU A 303 1.72 -9.68 13.42
CA GLU A 303 2.84 -9.24 12.59
C GLU A 303 2.71 -9.82 11.18
N PHE A 304 3.51 -9.29 10.26
CA PHE A 304 3.70 -9.86 8.94
C PHE A 304 5.14 -9.68 8.48
N SER A 305 5.53 -10.44 7.47
CA SER A 305 6.68 -10.15 6.61
C SER A 305 6.22 -10.16 5.16
N LEU A 306 6.56 -9.12 4.41
CA LEU A 306 6.26 -9.03 2.99
C LEU A 306 7.48 -8.67 2.14
N SER A 307 7.35 -8.91 0.85
CA SER A 307 8.30 -8.54 -0.19
C SER A 307 7.53 -8.04 -1.39
N GLN A 308 7.68 -6.76 -1.74
CA GLN A 308 6.84 -6.14 -2.76
C GLN A 308 7.52 -5.03 -3.56
N MET A 309 6.78 -4.57 -4.57
CA MET A 309 7.04 -3.39 -5.37
C MET A 309 5.96 -2.34 -5.08
N TRP A 310 6.38 -1.12 -4.75
CA TRP A 310 5.51 0.04 -4.55
C TRP A 310 5.67 1.02 -5.71
N VAL A 311 4.56 1.45 -6.29
CA VAL A 311 4.47 2.56 -7.24
C VAL A 311 3.77 3.72 -6.52
N ILE A 312 4.47 4.85 -6.33
CA ILE A 312 4.12 5.89 -5.35
C ILE A 312 4.01 7.28 -6.00
N SER A 313 3.01 8.05 -5.59
CA SER A 313 2.90 9.49 -5.92
C SER A 313 2.19 10.27 -4.82
N GLY A 314 2.48 11.56 -4.66
CA GLY A 314 1.99 12.38 -3.54
C GLY A 314 2.86 12.33 -2.28
N SER A 315 2.34 12.81 -1.15
CA SER A 315 3.11 13.08 0.08
C SER A 315 2.78 12.12 1.22
N PHE A 316 3.81 11.60 1.90
CA PHE A 316 3.76 10.57 2.96
C PHE A 316 3.02 10.94 4.27
N GLY A 317 2.14 11.94 4.28
CA GLY A 317 1.36 12.37 5.45
C GLY A 317 -0.14 12.55 5.18
N ASP A 318 -0.49 13.16 4.04
CA ASP A 318 -1.85 13.65 3.78
C ASP A 318 -2.53 13.01 2.56
N ASP A 319 -1.80 12.81 1.45
CA ASP A 319 -2.38 12.54 0.13
C ASP A 319 -1.65 11.44 -0.68
N LEU A 320 -0.79 10.66 -0.03
CA LEU A 320 -0.04 9.56 -0.66
C LEU A 320 -0.95 8.60 -1.42
N ASN A 321 -0.66 8.41 -2.70
CA ASN A 321 -1.22 7.37 -3.55
C ASN A 321 -0.19 6.23 -3.66
N THR A 322 -0.60 4.99 -3.40
CA THR A 322 0.22 3.80 -3.68
C THR A 322 -0.54 2.78 -4.51
N ILE A 323 0.22 2.06 -5.34
CA ILE A 323 -0.12 0.75 -5.87
C ILE A 323 0.98 -0.21 -5.41
N GLU A 324 0.58 -1.37 -4.92
CA GLU A 324 1.42 -2.32 -4.19
C GLU A 324 1.14 -3.74 -4.71
N ALA A 325 2.18 -4.49 -5.08
CA ALA A 325 2.06 -5.90 -5.46
C ALA A 325 3.33 -6.70 -5.09
N GLY A 326 3.12 -7.92 -4.58
CA GLY A 326 4.21 -8.75 -4.08
C GLY A 326 3.71 -10.04 -3.43
N TRP A 327 4.52 -10.60 -2.53
CA TRP A 327 4.12 -11.72 -1.66
C TRP A 327 4.23 -11.33 -0.18
N GLN A 328 3.33 -11.86 0.64
CA GLN A 328 3.36 -11.63 2.09
C GLN A 328 3.00 -12.89 2.88
N VAL A 329 3.63 -13.06 4.03
CA VAL A 329 3.22 -13.97 5.10
C VAL A 329 2.52 -13.11 6.15
N SER A 330 1.19 -13.25 6.27
CA SER A 330 0.34 -12.43 7.15
C SER A 330 -0.74 -13.31 7.83
N PRO A 331 -0.46 -13.83 9.03
CA PRO A 331 -1.39 -14.73 9.72
C PRO A 331 -2.72 -14.06 10.10
N GLU A 332 -2.74 -12.77 10.46
CA GLU A 332 -4.01 -12.04 10.69
C GLU A 332 -4.89 -12.07 9.44
N LEU A 333 -4.33 -11.80 8.25
CA LEU A 333 -5.12 -11.69 7.01
C LEU A 333 -5.56 -13.06 6.45
N TYR A 334 -4.73 -14.10 6.56
CA TYR A 334 -4.96 -15.38 5.87
C TYR A 334 -5.13 -16.62 6.75
N GLY A 335 -4.68 -16.59 8.01
CA GLY A 335 -4.82 -17.70 8.97
C GLY A 335 -3.69 -18.73 8.96
N ASP A 336 -2.70 -18.55 8.09
CA ASP A 336 -1.56 -19.45 7.93
C ASP A 336 -0.22 -18.68 7.85
N ASN A 337 0.85 -19.40 7.53
CA ASN A 337 2.19 -18.85 7.32
C ASN A 337 2.71 -19.07 5.88
N TYR A 338 1.82 -19.25 4.89
CA TYR A 338 2.21 -19.38 3.49
C TYR A 338 2.49 -18.00 2.87
N PRO A 339 3.52 -17.86 2.01
CA PRO A 339 3.72 -16.64 1.24
C PRO A 339 2.63 -16.55 0.17
N ARG A 340 1.71 -15.62 0.35
CA ARG A 340 0.53 -15.46 -0.50
C ARG A 340 0.72 -14.27 -1.44
N PHE A 341 0.41 -14.46 -2.72
CA PHE A 341 0.46 -13.36 -3.69
C PHE A 341 -0.60 -12.33 -3.32
N PHE A 342 -0.21 -11.07 -3.19
CA PHE A 342 -1.13 -10.01 -2.78
C PHE A 342 -1.00 -8.77 -3.64
N THR A 343 -2.06 -7.97 -3.58
CA THR A 343 -2.06 -6.58 -4.04
C THR A 343 -2.60 -5.68 -2.94
N TYR A 344 -2.19 -4.42 -2.95
CA TYR A 344 -2.77 -3.35 -2.15
C TYR A 344 -2.78 -2.06 -2.99
N TRP A 345 -3.59 -1.08 -2.60
CA TRP A 345 -3.59 0.27 -3.16
C TRP A 345 -4.18 1.24 -2.14
N THR A 346 -3.83 2.52 -2.19
CA THR A 346 -4.51 3.60 -1.46
C THR A 346 -4.38 4.93 -2.21
N THR A 347 -5.24 5.90 -1.89
CA THR A 347 -5.24 7.25 -2.48
C THR A 347 -5.28 8.37 -1.43
N ASP A 348 -5.25 7.99 -0.15
CA ASP A 348 -5.32 8.91 1.00
C ASP A 348 -4.36 8.49 2.12
N ALA A 349 -3.12 8.10 1.80
CA ALA A 349 -2.09 7.71 2.78
C ALA A 349 -2.58 6.67 3.82
N TYR A 350 -3.29 5.63 3.35
CA TYR A 350 -3.86 4.56 4.17
C TYR A 350 -4.93 5.04 5.18
N GLN A 351 -5.53 6.22 4.99
CA GLN A 351 -6.49 6.79 5.94
C GLN A 351 -7.89 6.16 5.85
N ALA A 352 -8.46 5.96 4.67
CA ALA A 352 -9.81 5.41 4.52
C ALA A 352 -10.03 4.66 3.21
N THR A 353 -9.30 5.03 2.15
CA THR A 353 -9.29 4.35 0.86
C THR A 353 -8.33 3.17 0.86
N GLY A 354 -8.53 2.25 -0.07
CA GLY A 354 -7.65 1.11 -0.25
C GLY A 354 -8.05 -0.16 0.47
N CYS A 355 -7.58 -1.29 -0.06
CA CYS A 355 -7.74 -2.62 0.51
C CYS A 355 -6.75 -3.62 -0.09
N TYR A 356 -6.54 -4.73 0.62
CA TYR A 356 -5.85 -5.89 0.12
C TYR A 356 -6.71 -6.66 -0.90
N ASN A 357 -6.08 -7.10 -1.98
CA ASN A 357 -6.63 -8.07 -2.92
C ASN A 357 -8.00 -7.61 -3.49
N LEU A 358 -8.97 -8.53 -3.60
CA LEU A 358 -10.35 -8.25 -4.02
C LEU A 358 -11.30 -8.01 -2.83
N LEU A 359 -10.79 -7.66 -1.64
CA LEU A 359 -11.60 -7.48 -0.43
C LEU A 359 -12.40 -6.17 -0.42
N CYS A 360 -12.19 -5.29 -1.39
CA CYS A 360 -13.06 -4.15 -1.68
C CYS A 360 -13.04 -3.83 -3.19
N SER A 361 -13.93 -2.93 -3.61
CA SER A 361 -13.99 -2.46 -4.99
C SER A 361 -12.81 -1.53 -5.34
N GLY A 362 -12.08 -1.84 -6.41
CA GLY A 362 -10.99 -1.00 -6.90
C GLY A 362 -10.18 -1.63 -8.03
N PHE A 363 -9.67 -2.84 -7.82
CA PHE A 363 -8.95 -3.61 -8.85
C PHE A 363 -9.92 -4.42 -9.71
N VAL A 364 -9.82 -4.29 -11.05
CA VAL A 364 -10.57 -5.09 -12.02
C VAL A 364 -9.69 -6.24 -12.50
N GLN A 365 -9.92 -7.45 -11.98
CA GLN A 365 -9.25 -8.66 -12.44
C GLN A 365 -9.82 -9.12 -13.80
N THR A 366 -8.94 -9.50 -14.72
CA THR A 366 -9.28 -9.79 -16.14
C THR A 366 -9.10 -11.26 -16.53
N ASN A 367 -8.46 -12.08 -15.67
CA ASN A 367 -8.00 -13.43 -16.03
C ASN A 367 -8.53 -14.53 -15.10
N ASN A 368 -8.55 -15.77 -15.61
CA ASN A 368 -9.00 -16.98 -14.93
C ASN A 368 -7.86 -17.86 -14.35
N ARG A 369 -6.60 -17.39 -14.38
CA ARG A 369 -5.39 -18.16 -14.04
C ARG A 369 -4.79 -17.86 -12.67
N ILE A 370 -4.76 -16.60 -12.24
CA ILE A 370 -4.12 -16.14 -10.99
C ILE A 370 -5.18 -15.74 -9.96
N ALA A 371 -5.18 -16.37 -8.79
CA ALA A 371 -6.03 -16.04 -7.66
C ALA A 371 -5.29 -15.08 -6.71
N ILE A 372 -5.71 -13.82 -6.63
CA ILE A 372 -5.09 -12.86 -5.70
C ILE A 372 -5.45 -13.26 -4.26
N GLY A 373 -4.44 -13.40 -3.40
CA GLY A 373 -4.54 -13.88 -2.02
C GLY A 373 -4.18 -15.36 -1.84
N ALA A 374 -4.05 -16.17 -2.90
CA ALA A 374 -3.71 -17.59 -2.79
C ALA A 374 -2.20 -17.84 -2.58
N ALA A 375 -1.86 -18.99 -1.98
CA ALA A 375 -0.47 -19.34 -1.65
C ALA A 375 0.40 -19.56 -2.89
N ILE A 376 1.62 -19.02 -2.87
CA ILE A 376 2.63 -19.22 -3.90
C ILE A 376 3.36 -20.54 -3.64
N SER A 377 3.60 -21.31 -4.70
CA SER A 377 4.35 -22.56 -4.64
C SER A 377 5.04 -22.82 -5.98
N PRO A 378 6.28 -23.37 -6.01
CA PRO A 378 7.15 -23.66 -4.87
C PRO A 378 7.76 -22.39 -4.22
N THR A 379 8.43 -22.57 -3.09
CA THR A 379 9.13 -21.50 -2.33
C THR A 379 10.62 -21.80 -2.21
N SER A 380 11.44 -20.76 -2.03
CA SER A 380 12.90 -20.90 -1.95
C SER A 380 13.36 -21.51 -0.62
N SER A 381 14.52 -22.16 -0.65
CA SER A 381 15.11 -22.83 0.52
C SER A 381 16.61 -22.54 0.65
N TYR A 382 17.13 -22.49 1.88
CA TYR A 382 18.53 -22.15 2.14
C TYR A 382 19.48 -23.22 1.56
N THR A 383 20.40 -22.80 0.70
CA THR A 383 21.27 -23.64 -0.16
C THR A 383 20.52 -24.63 -1.07
N GLY A 384 19.20 -24.47 -1.25
CA GLY A 384 18.35 -25.29 -2.10
C GLY A 384 17.79 -24.53 -3.30
N GLY A 385 16.68 -25.04 -3.86
CA GLY A 385 15.99 -24.41 -4.99
C GLY A 385 15.61 -22.96 -4.70
N GLN A 386 15.81 -22.08 -5.69
CA GLN A 386 15.48 -20.65 -5.63
C GLN A 386 14.39 -20.36 -6.66
N PHE A 387 13.32 -19.69 -6.22
CA PHE A 387 12.16 -19.38 -7.05
C PHE A 387 11.79 -17.91 -6.88
N ASP A 388 11.44 -17.25 -7.99
CA ASP A 388 11.00 -15.86 -8.01
C ASP A 388 9.77 -15.67 -8.89
N ILE A 389 8.97 -14.65 -8.56
CA ILE A 389 7.83 -14.21 -9.37
C ILE A 389 8.23 -12.94 -10.14
N SER A 390 7.97 -12.91 -11.44
CA SER A 390 8.09 -11.68 -12.23
C SER A 390 6.83 -10.85 -12.06
N LEU A 391 6.95 -9.58 -11.68
CA LEU A 391 5.85 -8.62 -11.65
C LEU A 391 6.19 -7.42 -12.55
N LEU A 392 5.18 -6.93 -13.28
CA LEU A 392 5.20 -5.67 -14.01
C LEU A 392 3.93 -4.89 -13.64
N ILE A 393 4.09 -3.66 -13.17
CA ILE A 393 3.01 -2.68 -13.03
C ILE A 393 3.31 -1.53 -13.99
N TRP A 394 2.36 -1.12 -14.82
CA TRP A 394 2.56 0.02 -15.73
C TRP A 394 1.25 0.72 -16.08
N LYS A 395 1.36 1.97 -16.51
CA LYS A 395 0.26 2.83 -16.89
C LYS A 395 0.04 2.72 -18.40
N ASP A 396 -1.07 2.10 -18.78
CA ASP A 396 -1.50 1.96 -20.17
C ASP A 396 -1.60 3.34 -20.84
N PRO A 397 -0.81 3.63 -21.91
CA PRO A 397 -0.83 4.94 -22.57
C PRO A 397 -2.19 5.32 -23.17
N LYS A 398 -3.02 4.33 -23.53
CA LYS A 398 -4.27 4.52 -24.27
C LYS A 398 -5.45 4.89 -23.37
N HIS A 399 -5.55 4.29 -22.18
CA HIS A 399 -6.66 4.55 -21.24
C HIS A 399 -6.20 5.13 -19.88
N GLY A 400 -4.88 5.23 -19.65
CA GLY A 400 -4.28 5.76 -18.43
C GLY A 400 -4.39 4.87 -17.20
N ASN A 401 -4.93 3.65 -17.32
CA ASN A 401 -5.14 2.72 -16.21
C ASN A 401 -3.84 1.99 -15.85
N TRP A 402 -3.66 1.66 -14.56
CA TRP A 402 -2.50 0.91 -14.11
C TRP A 402 -2.78 -0.59 -14.23
N TRP A 403 -2.08 -1.27 -15.13
CA TRP A 403 -2.18 -2.71 -15.30
C TRP A 403 -1.14 -3.44 -14.45
N LEU A 404 -1.49 -4.66 -14.06
CA LEU A 404 -0.65 -5.61 -13.34
C LEU A 404 -0.49 -6.87 -14.19
N GLU A 405 0.75 -7.29 -14.38
CA GLU A 405 1.13 -8.55 -15.00
C GLU A 405 1.97 -9.40 -14.06
N PHE A 406 1.77 -10.72 -14.15
CA PHE A 406 2.40 -11.73 -13.31
C PHE A 406 3.09 -12.81 -14.18
N GLY A 407 4.28 -13.24 -13.76
CA GLY A 407 5.06 -14.29 -14.41
C GLY A 407 5.45 -13.94 -15.84
N SER A 408 5.31 -14.93 -16.73
CA SER A 408 5.72 -14.92 -18.13
C SER A 408 4.68 -14.29 -19.09
N GLY A 409 3.98 -13.24 -18.66
CA GLY A 409 3.05 -12.46 -19.49
C GLY A 409 1.56 -12.53 -19.10
N VAL A 410 1.22 -13.00 -17.90
CA VAL A 410 -0.18 -13.17 -17.48
C VAL A 410 -0.73 -11.86 -16.93
N LEU A 411 -1.52 -11.14 -17.75
CA LEU A 411 -2.26 -9.95 -17.32
C LEU A 411 -3.21 -10.31 -16.17
N VAL A 412 -2.94 -9.82 -14.97
CA VAL A 412 -3.78 -10.08 -13.79
C VAL A 412 -5.06 -9.25 -13.89
N GLY A 413 -4.92 -7.95 -14.16
CA GLY A 413 -5.99 -6.97 -14.18
C GLY A 413 -5.46 -5.54 -14.10
N TYR A 414 -6.31 -4.58 -13.72
CA TYR A 414 -5.94 -3.16 -13.62
C TYR A 414 -6.64 -2.39 -12.50
N TRP A 415 -5.97 -1.34 -12.01
CA TRP A 415 -6.59 -0.26 -11.22
C TRP A 415 -6.98 0.89 -12.16
N PRO A 416 -8.26 1.30 -12.21
CA PRO A 416 -8.70 2.44 -13.00
C PRO A 416 -8.07 3.78 -12.58
N SER A 417 -7.68 4.59 -13.56
CA SER A 417 -7.01 5.88 -13.38
C SER A 417 -7.79 6.90 -12.55
N PHE A 418 -9.13 6.85 -12.59
CA PHE A 418 -10.00 7.77 -11.86
C PHE A 418 -9.94 7.58 -10.33
N LEU A 419 -9.52 6.41 -9.83
CA LEU A 419 -9.40 6.17 -8.38
C LEU A 419 -8.40 7.15 -7.76
N PHE A 420 -7.30 7.36 -8.47
CA PHE A 420 -6.13 8.10 -8.01
C PHE A 420 -6.29 9.60 -8.18
N THR A 421 -5.61 10.36 -7.32
CA THR A 421 -5.36 11.79 -7.49
C THR A 421 -4.04 12.00 -8.23
N HIS A 422 -2.93 11.57 -7.62
CA HIS A 422 -1.57 11.79 -8.14
C HIS A 422 -1.14 10.72 -9.14
N LEU A 423 -1.36 9.43 -8.83
CA LEU A 423 -1.07 8.33 -9.76
C LEU A 423 -1.94 8.36 -11.03
N ARG A 424 -2.93 9.26 -11.12
CA ARG A 424 -3.67 9.53 -12.37
C ARG A 424 -2.76 10.06 -13.48
N GLU A 425 -1.72 10.79 -13.12
CA GLU A 425 -0.74 11.33 -14.07
C GLU A 425 0.46 10.39 -14.20
N HIS A 426 1.24 10.24 -13.13
CA HIS A 426 2.49 9.47 -13.07
C HIS A 426 2.88 9.16 -11.61
N ALA A 427 3.83 8.24 -11.42
CA ALA A 427 4.51 8.03 -10.14
C ALA A 427 5.76 8.92 -10.04
N THR A 428 6.09 9.34 -8.81
CA THR A 428 7.29 10.17 -8.50
C THR A 428 8.35 9.40 -7.72
N MET A 429 8.01 8.18 -7.29
CA MET A 429 8.92 7.24 -6.65
C MET A 429 8.48 5.80 -6.95
N VAL A 430 9.45 4.91 -7.13
CA VAL A 430 9.26 3.46 -7.16
C VAL A 430 10.15 2.85 -6.08
N GLN A 431 9.60 1.92 -5.30
CA GLN A 431 10.33 1.17 -4.28
C GLN A 431 10.20 -0.34 -4.51
N PHE A 432 11.20 -1.08 -4.07
CA PHE A 432 11.29 -2.54 -4.12
C PHE A 432 11.92 -3.02 -2.81
N GLY A 433 11.46 -4.11 -2.21
CA GLY A 433 12.11 -4.68 -1.02
C GLY A 433 11.16 -5.28 -0.01
N GLY A 434 11.65 -5.41 1.23
CA GLY A 434 10.93 -6.01 2.34
C GLY A 434 10.39 -5.01 3.36
N GLU A 435 9.27 -5.38 3.99
CA GLU A 435 8.64 -4.70 5.13
C GLU A 435 8.25 -5.78 6.17
N THR A 436 8.58 -5.56 7.44
CA THR A 436 8.11 -6.39 8.57
C THR A 436 7.43 -5.55 9.63
N VAL A 437 6.58 -6.16 10.45
CA VAL A 437 6.01 -5.50 11.64
C VAL A 437 6.77 -5.93 12.89
N ASN A 438 7.26 -4.96 13.66
CA ASN A 438 7.87 -5.14 14.97
C ASN A 438 6.91 -4.68 16.08
N SER A 439 6.05 -5.58 16.56
CA SER A 439 5.09 -5.28 17.63
C SER A 439 5.72 -5.10 19.01
N ARG A 440 6.96 -5.62 19.19
CA ARG A 440 7.67 -5.72 20.48
C ARG A 440 6.83 -6.36 21.60
N ALA A 441 5.92 -7.29 21.27
CA ALA A 441 5.00 -7.92 22.22
C ALA A 441 5.68 -8.53 23.46
N SER A 442 6.92 -9.03 23.32
CA SER A 442 7.72 -9.62 24.41
C SER A 442 8.70 -8.62 25.08
N GLY A 443 8.59 -7.32 24.81
CA GLY A 443 9.46 -6.25 25.33
C GLY A 443 10.81 -6.09 24.60
N PHE A 444 11.13 -6.99 23.67
CA PHE A 444 12.36 -7.01 22.86
C PHE A 444 12.05 -6.79 21.38
N HIS A 445 13.06 -6.75 20.52
CA HIS A 445 12.84 -6.80 19.07
C HIS A 445 12.07 -8.07 18.65
N THR A 446 11.22 -7.98 17.63
CA THR A 446 10.58 -9.16 17.04
C THR A 446 11.59 -10.14 16.42
N ALA A 447 11.29 -11.43 16.51
CA ALA A 447 11.96 -12.50 15.78
C ALA A 447 11.33 -12.77 14.39
N THR A 448 10.41 -11.91 13.93
CA THR A 448 9.88 -11.97 12.56
C THR A 448 11.00 -11.75 11.56
N GLN A 449 11.19 -12.74 10.69
CA GLN A 449 12.20 -12.75 9.64
C GLN A 449 11.76 -11.88 8.46
N MET A 450 12.70 -11.18 7.81
CA MET A 450 12.46 -10.50 6.54
C MET A 450 13.10 -11.29 5.39
N GLY A 451 12.39 -11.41 4.27
CA GLY A 451 12.85 -12.14 3.10
C GLY A 451 13.08 -13.62 3.42
N SER A 452 14.33 -14.05 3.45
CA SER A 452 14.74 -15.42 3.81
C SER A 452 15.04 -15.63 5.30
N GLY A 453 15.06 -14.55 6.09
CA GLY A 453 15.58 -14.57 7.46
C GLY A 453 17.11 -14.44 7.57
N HIS A 454 17.82 -14.34 6.44
CA HIS A 454 19.27 -14.16 6.39
C HIS A 454 19.66 -12.77 5.89
N PHE A 455 20.82 -12.27 6.32
CA PHE A 455 21.37 -10.98 5.91
C PHE A 455 21.84 -11.00 4.44
N ALA A 456 21.70 -9.87 3.76
CA ALA A 456 22.02 -9.64 2.36
C ALA A 456 23.43 -10.11 1.95
N GLY A 457 24.41 -9.93 2.83
CA GLY A 457 25.80 -10.35 2.62
C GLY A 457 26.02 -11.85 2.47
N GLU A 458 25.01 -12.70 2.71
CA GLU A 458 25.08 -14.13 2.41
C GLU A 458 24.80 -14.49 0.94
N GLY A 459 24.21 -13.57 0.15
CA GLY A 459 24.08 -13.70 -1.30
C GLY A 459 23.14 -14.80 -1.82
N PHE A 460 23.31 -15.18 -3.09
CA PHE A 460 22.43 -16.11 -3.79
C PHE A 460 22.34 -17.49 -3.12
N GLY A 461 21.13 -18.07 -3.10
CA GLY A 461 20.86 -19.33 -2.41
C GLY A 461 20.59 -19.19 -0.91
N LYS A 462 20.73 -17.99 -0.34
CA LYS A 462 20.67 -17.77 1.11
C LYS A 462 19.92 -16.52 1.52
N ALA A 463 20.34 -15.36 1.02
CA ALA A 463 19.63 -14.09 1.18
C ALA A 463 18.47 -14.03 0.17
N SER A 464 17.39 -13.33 0.52
CA SER A 464 16.36 -13.01 -0.47
C SER A 464 16.87 -11.92 -1.41
N TYR A 465 16.34 -11.88 -2.63
CA TYR A 465 16.76 -10.90 -3.65
C TYR A 465 15.60 -10.32 -4.45
N PHE A 466 15.86 -9.13 -4.98
CA PHE A 466 15.19 -8.61 -6.17
C PHE A 466 16.22 -8.55 -7.29
N ARG A 467 15.81 -8.90 -8.51
CA ARG A 467 16.63 -8.79 -9.73
C ARG A 467 15.79 -8.31 -10.90
N ASN A 468 16.44 -8.00 -12.02
CA ASN A 468 15.82 -7.48 -13.24
C ASN A 468 14.99 -6.22 -12.97
N LEU A 469 15.50 -5.34 -12.10
CA LEU A 469 14.83 -4.11 -11.73
C LEU A 469 14.81 -3.15 -12.92
N GLN A 470 13.62 -2.70 -13.29
CA GLN A 470 13.40 -1.75 -14.39
C GLN A 470 12.26 -0.78 -14.04
N VAL A 471 12.23 0.38 -14.67
CA VAL A 471 11.07 1.30 -14.67
C VAL A 471 10.52 1.48 -16.09
N VAL A 472 9.27 1.92 -16.19
CA VAL A 472 8.66 2.33 -17.46
C VAL A 472 8.71 3.85 -17.56
N ASP A 473 9.20 4.37 -18.68
CA ASP A 473 9.28 5.81 -18.94
C ASP A 473 8.00 6.38 -19.62
N TRP A 474 8.03 7.68 -19.92
CA TRP A 474 6.90 8.42 -20.49
C TRP A 474 6.56 8.02 -21.94
N ASP A 475 7.53 7.46 -22.68
CA ASP A 475 7.37 6.90 -24.03
C ASP A 475 6.95 5.41 -23.98
N ASN A 476 6.66 4.87 -22.79
CA ASN A 476 6.30 3.46 -22.55
C ASN A 476 7.43 2.48 -22.90
N ASN A 477 8.70 2.82 -22.62
CA ASN A 477 9.84 1.88 -22.70
C ASN A 477 10.18 1.30 -21.32
N LEU A 478 10.55 0.01 -21.25
CA LEU A 478 11.18 -0.60 -20.07
C LEU A 478 12.69 -0.32 -20.03
N ILE A 479 13.11 0.57 -19.14
CA ILE A 479 14.51 1.02 -18.99
C ILE A 479 15.14 0.52 -17.67
N PRO A 480 16.48 0.34 -17.61
CA PRO A 480 17.20 0.06 -16.36
C PRO A 480 17.07 1.18 -15.32
N LEU A 481 17.51 0.94 -14.08
CA LEU A 481 17.46 1.97 -13.04
C LEU A 481 18.62 2.97 -13.19
N SER A 482 18.30 4.27 -13.21
CA SER A 482 19.29 5.34 -13.37
C SER A 482 20.11 5.60 -12.09
N ASN A 483 19.50 5.43 -10.92
CA ASN A 483 20.07 5.79 -9.62
C ASN A 483 19.37 5.03 -8.48
N LEU A 484 19.60 3.71 -8.39
CA LEU A 484 19.06 2.87 -7.33
C LEU A 484 19.68 3.24 -5.96
N LYS A 485 18.89 3.87 -5.10
CA LYS A 485 19.25 4.17 -3.70
C LYS A 485 18.81 3.02 -2.81
N LEU A 486 19.58 2.72 -1.76
CA LEU A 486 19.27 1.65 -0.79
C LEU A 486 19.03 2.25 0.60
N LEU A 487 18.08 1.70 1.34
CA LEU A 487 17.75 2.08 2.70
C LEU A 487 17.37 0.83 3.52
N ALA A 488 17.85 0.76 4.76
CA ALA A 488 17.29 -0.14 5.77
C ALA A 488 17.16 0.61 7.10
N ASP A 489 16.01 0.51 7.75
CA ASP A 489 15.71 1.28 8.97
C ASP A 489 16.61 0.85 10.14
N HIS A 490 16.82 -0.46 10.29
CA HIS A 490 17.70 -1.05 11.30
C HIS A 490 18.65 -2.10 10.69
N PRO A 491 19.79 -1.70 10.11
CA PRO A 491 20.76 -2.59 9.43
C PRO A 491 21.31 -3.76 10.27
N ASN A 492 21.19 -3.70 11.61
CA ASN A 492 21.57 -4.79 12.50
C ASN A 492 20.49 -5.89 12.64
N CYS A 493 19.25 -5.60 12.23
CA CYS A 493 18.07 -6.46 12.32
C CYS A 493 17.72 -7.04 10.93
N TYR A 494 17.75 -6.17 9.92
CA TYR A 494 17.54 -6.46 8.50
C TYR A 494 18.45 -5.54 7.67
N ASP A 495 19.22 -6.07 6.71
CA ASP A 495 20.11 -5.27 5.84
C ASP A 495 19.78 -5.44 4.35
N ILE A 496 20.45 -4.63 3.52
CA ILE A 496 20.29 -4.60 2.07
C ILE A 496 21.63 -4.28 1.39
N GLN A 497 21.95 -5.00 0.31
CA GLN A 497 23.20 -4.84 -0.43
C GLN A 497 22.93 -4.99 -1.94
N GLY A 498 23.15 -3.92 -2.69
CA GLY A 498 22.87 -3.85 -4.13
C GLY A 498 24.07 -4.18 -5.02
N GLY A 499 23.78 -4.43 -6.30
CA GLY A 499 24.78 -4.60 -7.35
C GLY A 499 24.17 -4.50 -8.75
N ILE A 500 25.04 -4.52 -9.76
CA ILE A 500 24.63 -4.48 -11.17
C ILE A 500 25.45 -5.53 -11.93
N ASN A 501 24.79 -6.41 -12.70
CA ASN A 501 25.50 -7.36 -13.58
C ASN A 501 24.68 -7.70 -14.84
N ARG A 502 25.34 -8.28 -15.86
CA ARG A 502 24.73 -8.56 -17.18
C ARG A 502 23.63 -9.64 -17.19
N VAL A 503 23.47 -10.40 -16.11
CA VAL A 503 22.53 -11.54 -16.01
C VAL A 503 21.31 -11.20 -15.15
N TRP A 504 21.47 -10.28 -14.19
CA TRP A 504 20.42 -9.85 -13.24
C TRP A 504 20.02 -8.38 -13.41
N GLY A 505 20.65 -7.62 -14.31
CA GLY A 505 20.46 -6.18 -14.41
C GLY A 505 20.88 -5.46 -13.13
N ASP A 506 20.11 -4.43 -12.76
CA ASP A 506 20.08 -3.88 -11.40
C ASP A 506 19.43 -4.88 -10.43
N TYR A 507 20.07 -5.13 -9.29
CA TYR A 507 19.61 -6.10 -8.29
C TYR A 507 20.04 -5.72 -6.87
N PHE A 508 19.42 -6.36 -5.87
CA PHE A 508 19.92 -6.36 -4.49
C PHE A 508 19.55 -7.63 -3.75
N TYR A 509 20.40 -7.99 -2.77
CA TYR A 509 20.04 -8.90 -1.69
C TYR A 509 19.49 -8.10 -0.51
N TYR A 510 18.53 -8.66 0.22
CA TYR A 510 17.94 -8.06 1.42
C TYR A 510 17.44 -9.14 2.38
N GLY A 511 17.28 -8.77 3.65
CA GLY A 511 16.62 -9.58 4.66
C GLY A 511 17.32 -9.57 6.01
N GLY A 512 16.88 -10.45 6.90
CA GLY A 512 17.51 -10.66 8.20
C GLY A 512 16.59 -11.37 9.20
N PRO A 513 17.15 -11.84 10.32
CA PRO A 513 16.41 -12.60 11.33
C PRO A 513 15.53 -11.73 12.23
N GLY A 514 15.59 -10.40 12.09
CA GLY A 514 15.09 -9.49 13.12
C GLY A 514 15.96 -9.64 14.37
N ARG A 515 15.37 -10.18 15.44
CA ARG A 515 16.02 -10.33 16.75
C ARG A 515 17.29 -11.18 16.68
N ASN A 516 18.43 -10.58 17.03
CA ASN A 516 19.73 -11.26 17.11
C ASN A 516 20.68 -10.52 18.08
N ILE A 517 21.93 -10.98 18.24
CA ILE A 517 22.89 -10.37 19.19
C ILE A 517 23.21 -8.89 18.91
N ARG A 518 23.04 -8.42 17.66
CA ARG A 518 23.17 -7.00 17.28
C ARG A 518 21.85 -6.22 17.32
N CYS A 519 20.73 -6.90 17.59
CA CYS A 519 19.36 -6.38 17.56
C CYS A 519 18.50 -7.10 18.64
N PRO A 520 18.61 -6.72 19.92
CA PRO A 520 18.25 -7.58 21.06
C PRO A 520 16.77 -7.64 21.48
#